data_AF-A0A917L6U6-F1
#
_entry.id   AF-A0A917L6U6-F1
#
_cell.length_a   1.000
_cell.length_b   1.000
_cell.length_c   1.000
_cell.angle_alpha   90.00
_cell.angle_beta   90.00
_cell.angle_gamma   90.00
#
_symmetry.space_group_name_H-M   'P 1'
#
loop_
_entity.id
_entity.type
_entity.pdbx_description
1 polymer ?
#
loop_
_entity_poly.entity_id
_entity_poly.type
_entity_poly.pdbx_seq_one_letter_code
_entity_poly.pdbx_strand_id
1 'polypeptide(L)'
;MVEWTGTFAYKQVADDLRRRIADGEFASTGQLPSLAQLQETYEVTVTVARAAINRLKADGLAVSHQGKGAFLTPDAGHAARISDPAGAVAELREEVEKLRSEVSELRQRVVTLEEN
;
A
#
# COMPACT_ATOMS: atom_id res chain seq x y z
N MET A 1 -4.30 -12.19 14.39
CA MET A 1 -5.46 -12.76 13.69
C MET A 1 -6.49 -11.66 13.62
N VAL A 2 -6.72 -11.09 12.43
CA VAL A 2 -7.59 -9.90 12.27
C VAL A 2 -9.04 -10.39 12.20
N GLU A 3 -9.91 -9.92 13.09
CA GLU A 3 -11.34 -10.26 13.07
C GLU A 3 -12.09 -9.32 12.09
N TRP A 4 -12.46 -9.85 10.93
CA TRP A 4 -13.12 -9.10 9.87
C TRP A 4 -14.64 -9.03 10.10
N THR A 5 -15.15 -8.02 10.82
CA THR A 5 -16.61 -7.80 10.98
C THR A 5 -17.20 -6.92 9.85
N GLY A 6 -18.39 -7.31 9.35
CA GLY A 6 -18.97 -7.05 8.01
C GLY A 6 -19.27 -5.61 7.53
N THR A 7 -18.70 -4.56 8.13
CA THR A 7 -18.66 -3.20 7.55
C THR A 7 -17.26 -2.60 7.63
N PHE A 8 -16.47 -2.99 8.64
CA PHE A 8 -15.05 -2.64 8.72
C PHE A 8 -14.21 -3.44 7.73
N ALA A 9 -14.63 -4.66 7.40
CA ALA A 9 -13.82 -5.56 6.59
C ALA A 9 -13.45 -5.01 5.21
N TYR A 10 -14.41 -4.47 4.45
CA TYR A 10 -14.10 -3.96 3.11
C TYR A 10 -13.26 -2.68 3.16
N LYS A 11 -13.43 -1.86 4.21
CA LYS A 11 -12.62 -0.66 4.43
C LYS A 11 -11.19 -1.03 4.72
N GLN A 12 -10.96 -1.97 5.63
CA GLN A 12 -9.62 -2.47 5.95
C GLN A 12 -8.91 -3.05 4.71
N VAL A 13 -9.62 -3.86 3.89
CA VAL A 13 -9.05 -4.37 2.63
C VAL A 13 -8.73 -3.21 1.66
N ALA A 14 -9.63 -2.22 1.53
CA ALA A 14 -9.38 -1.08 0.66
C ALA A 14 -8.21 -0.21 1.16
N ASP A 15 -8.11 0.04 2.47
CA ASP A 15 -7.05 0.82 3.09
C ASP A 15 -5.69 0.14 2.88
N ASP A 16 -5.64 -1.18 3.07
CA ASP A 16 -4.44 -1.97 2.82
C ASP A 16 -4.03 -1.94 1.34
N LEU A 17 -4.99 -2.12 0.43
CA LEU A 17 -4.72 -2.01 -1.01
C LEU A 17 -4.27 -0.61 -1.40
N ARG A 18 -4.75 0.47 -0.77
CA ARG A 18 -4.24 1.83 -1.02
C ARG A 18 -2.79 1.96 -0.65
N ARG A 19 -2.38 1.41 0.49
CA ARG A 19 -0.97 1.41 0.91
C ARG A 19 -0.11 0.69 -0.13
N ARG A 20 -0.50 -0.53 -0.51
CA ARG A 20 0.20 -1.31 -1.54
C ARG A 20 0.28 -0.60 -2.90
N ILE A 21 -0.74 0.18 -3.28
CA ILE A 21 -0.71 1.05 -4.47
C ILE A 21 0.28 2.20 -4.30
N ALA A 22 0.30 2.84 -3.14
CA ALA A 22 1.25 3.92 -2.82
C ALA A 22 2.71 3.43 -2.82
N ASP A 23 2.93 2.20 -2.35
CA ASP A 23 4.23 1.52 -2.33
C ASP A 23 4.67 1.06 -3.74
N GLY A 24 3.77 1.14 -4.73
CA GLY A 24 4.05 0.80 -6.12
C GLY A 24 3.99 -0.70 -6.43
N GLU A 25 3.42 -1.52 -5.54
CA GLU A 25 3.41 -2.98 -5.66
C GLU A 25 2.76 -3.46 -6.97
N PHE A 26 1.72 -2.78 -7.43
CA PHE A 26 1.00 -3.10 -8.67
C PHE A 26 1.44 -2.25 -9.86
N ALA A 27 2.49 -1.43 -9.75
CA ALA A 27 2.90 -0.51 -10.82
C ALA A 27 3.45 -1.25 -12.06
N SER A 28 4.04 -2.43 -11.88
CA SER A 28 4.64 -3.23 -12.95
C SER A 28 3.61 -3.84 -13.91
N THR A 29 2.49 -4.33 -13.37
CA THR A 29 1.39 -4.92 -14.15
C THR A 29 0.25 -3.93 -14.41
N GLY A 30 0.15 -2.91 -13.56
CA GLY A 30 -0.99 -2.02 -13.48
C GLY A 30 -2.29 -2.71 -13.04
N GLN A 31 -2.26 -3.99 -12.68
CA GLN A 31 -3.45 -4.82 -12.45
C GLN A 31 -3.61 -5.11 -10.96
N LEU A 32 -4.81 -4.86 -10.43
CA LEU A 32 -5.17 -5.24 -9.07
C LEU A 32 -5.47 -6.75 -8.98
N PRO A 33 -5.28 -7.36 -7.79
CA PRO A 33 -5.64 -8.75 -7.56
C PRO A 33 -7.12 -9.00 -7.91
N SER A 34 -7.39 -10.18 -8.46
CA SER A 34 -8.74 -10.63 -8.73
C SER A 34 -9.54 -10.78 -7.43
N LEU A 35 -10.88 -10.76 -7.53
CA LEU A 35 -11.73 -10.95 -6.36
C LEU A 35 -11.43 -12.27 -5.64
N ALA A 36 -11.14 -13.36 -6.39
CA ALA A 36 -10.78 -14.64 -5.81
C ALA A 36 -9.47 -14.56 -5.01
N GLN A 37 -8.44 -13.91 -5.56
CA GLN A 37 -7.17 -13.69 -4.85
C GLN A 37 -7.34 -12.83 -3.59
N LEU A 38 -8.24 -11.84 -3.63
CA LEU A 38 -8.55 -11.03 -2.45
C LEU A 38 -9.28 -11.83 -1.38
N GLN A 39 -10.19 -12.72 -1.78
CA GLN A 39 -10.87 -13.61 -0.83
C GLN A 39 -9.89 -14.55 -0.13
N GLU A 40 -8.93 -15.10 -0.87
CA GLU A 40 -7.89 -15.99 -0.33
C GLU A 40 -6.92 -15.23 0.58
N THR A 41 -6.41 -14.08 0.12
CA THR A 41 -5.41 -13.28 0.87
C THR A 41 -5.97 -12.70 2.17
N TYR A 42 -7.20 -12.18 2.13
CA TYR A 42 -7.79 -11.46 3.26
C TYR A 42 -8.84 -12.28 4.02
N GLU A 43 -9.09 -13.54 3.61
CA GLU A 43 -10.11 -14.43 4.19
C GLU A 43 -11.51 -13.78 4.23
N VAL A 44 -11.83 -12.98 3.21
CA VAL A 44 -13.10 -12.24 3.12
C VAL A 44 -14.07 -12.86 2.12
N THR A 45 -15.34 -12.46 2.21
CA THR A 45 -16.35 -12.84 1.21
C THR A 45 -16.12 -12.08 -0.11
N VAL A 46 -16.62 -12.64 -1.22
CA VAL A 46 -16.56 -11.98 -2.54
C VAL A 46 -17.23 -10.59 -2.54
N THR A 47 -18.26 -10.41 -1.71
CA THR A 47 -18.96 -9.13 -1.55
C THR A 47 -18.06 -8.08 -0.90
N VAL A 48 -17.30 -8.47 0.12
CA VAL A 48 -16.32 -7.60 0.80
C VAL A 48 -15.18 -7.24 -0.14
N ALA A 49 -14.59 -8.23 -0.84
CA ALA A 49 -13.55 -7.99 -1.83
C ALA A 49 -14.03 -7.03 -2.95
N ARG A 50 -15.26 -7.26 -3.45
CA ARG A 50 -15.87 -6.39 -4.47
C ARG A 50 -16.13 -4.98 -3.94
N ALA A 51 -16.59 -4.83 -2.71
CA ALA A 51 -16.79 -3.53 -2.07
C ALA A 51 -15.47 -2.77 -1.90
N ALA A 52 -14.38 -3.46 -1.56
CA ALA A 52 -13.05 -2.87 -1.47
C ALA A 52 -12.55 -2.35 -2.82
N ILE A 53 -12.64 -3.16 -3.88
CA ILE A 53 -12.30 -2.73 -5.26
C ILE A 53 -13.18 -1.57 -5.71
N ASN A 54 -14.48 -1.61 -5.45
CA ASN A 54 -15.39 -0.51 -5.79
C ASN A 54 -15.02 0.77 -5.04
N ARG A 55 -14.52 0.68 -3.81
CA ARG A 55 -14.04 1.84 -3.06
C ARG A 55 -12.81 2.46 -3.73
N LEU A 56 -11.81 1.65 -4.12
CA LEU A 56 -10.63 2.15 -4.84
C LEU A 56 -11.00 2.82 -6.17
N LYS A 57 -12.02 2.29 -6.86
CA LYS A 57 -12.57 2.93 -8.07
C LYS A 57 -13.23 4.27 -7.77
N ALA A 58 -14.01 4.35 -6.69
CA ALA A 58 -14.64 5.60 -6.26
C ALA A 58 -13.60 6.66 -5.84
N ASP A 59 -12.47 6.21 -5.29
CA ASP A 59 -11.33 7.05 -4.94
C ASP A 59 -10.46 7.42 -6.17
N GLY A 60 -10.84 6.99 -7.39
CA GLY A 60 -10.13 7.32 -8.64
C GLY A 60 -8.82 6.55 -8.85
N LEU A 61 -8.52 5.56 -8.00
CA LEU A 61 -7.26 4.81 -8.02
C LEU A 61 -7.30 3.64 -9.01
N ALA A 62 -8.48 3.18 -9.40
CA ALA A 62 -8.65 2.04 -10.28
C ALA A 62 -9.82 2.18 -11.25
N VAL A 63 -9.74 1.47 -12.37
CA VAL A 63 -10.78 1.34 -13.40
C VAL A 63 -11.00 -0.14 -13.73
N SER A 64 -12.24 -0.52 -14.05
CA SER A 64 -12.53 -1.90 -14.46
C SER A 64 -12.44 -2.06 -15.96
N HIS A 65 -11.68 -3.05 -16.41
CA HIS A 65 -11.67 -3.52 -17.78
C HIS A 65 -12.53 -4.79 -17.89
N GLN A 66 -13.57 -4.74 -18.72
CA GLN A 66 -14.49 -5.87 -18.91
C GLN A 66 -13.72 -7.15 -19.26
N GLY A 67 -13.99 -8.23 -18.51
CA GLY A 67 -13.34 -9.53 -18.68
C GLY A 67 -11.86 -9.61 -18.25
N LYS A 68 -11.23 -8.51 -17.85
CA LYS A 68 -9.79 -8.47 -17.53
C LYS A 68 -9.49 -8.07 -16.08
N GLY A 69 -10.47 -7.57 -15.34
CA GLY A 69 -10.31 -7.19 -13.93
C GLY A 69 -10.18 -5.69 -13.70
N ALA A 70 -9.60 -5.30 -12.57
CA ALA A 70 -9.39 -3.90 -12.21
C ALA A 70 -7.93 -3.49 -12.44
N PHE A 71 -7.71 -2.31 -12.99
CA PHE A 71 -6.40 -1.75 -13.31
C PHE A 71 -6.25 -0.38 -12.68
N LEU A 72 -5.01 -0.01 -12.34
CA LEU A 72 -4.68 1.29 -11.79
C LEU A 72 -4.89 2.40 -12.83
N THR A 73 -5.27 3.58 -12.36
CA THR A 73 -5.20 4.81 -13.15
C THR A 73 -3.75 5.28 -13.28
N PRO A 74 -3.41 6.12 -14.29
CA PRO A 74 -2.06 6.61 -14.48
C PRO A 74 -1.46 7.29 -13.24
N ASP A 75 -2.29 8.03 -12.48
CA ASP A 75 -1.88 8.75 -11.27
C ASP A 75 -2.19 8.00 -9.97
N ALA A 76 -2.59 6.72 -10.02
CA ALA A 76 -3.05 5.98 -8.85
C ALA A 76 -2.05 5.98 -7.69
N GLY A 77 -0.76 5.80 -7.96
CA GLY A 77 0.28 5.82 -6.91
C GLY A 77 0.40 7.18 -6.23
N HIS A 78 0.33 8.28 -6.99
CA HIS A 78 0.38 9.63 -6.44
C HIS A 78 -0.91 9.97 -5.67
N ALA A 79 -2.07 9.63 -6.23
CA ALA A 79 -3.37 9.84 -5.60
C ALA A 79 -3.52 9.01 -4.31
N ALA A 80 -2.99 7.78 -4.28
CA ALA A 80 -3.00 6.94 -3.08
C ALA A 80 -2.21 7.59 -1.93
N ARG A 81 -1.03 8.16 -2.20
CA ARG A 81 -0.21 8.88 -1.20
C ARG A 81 -0.89 10.13 -0.67
N ILE A 82 -1.62 10.86 -1.51
CA ILE A 82 -2.39 12.04 -1.07
C ILE A 82 -3.60 11.63 -0.21
N SER A 83 -4.22 10.50 -0.54
CA SER A 83 -5.42 10.01 0.14
C SER A 83 -5.14 9.41 1.52
N ASP A 84 -3.89 9.05 1.81
CA ASP A 84 -3.41 8.63 3.14
C ASP A 84 -2.19 9.46 3.62
N PRO A 85 -2.40 10.71 4.05
CA PRO A 85 -1.31 11.55 4.55
C PRO A 85 -0.64 10.98 5.80
N ALA A 86 -1.39 10.27 6.64
CA ALA A 86 -0.88 9.72 7.89
C ALA A 86 0.06 8.54 7.62
N GLY A 87 -0.31 7.64 6.71
CA GLY A 87 0.55 6.56 6.22
C GLY A 87 1.83 7.10 5.58
N ALA A 88 1.71 8.10 4.69
CA ALA A 88 2.87 8.72 4.05
C ALA A 88 3.85 9.37 5.04
N VAL A 89 3.34 10.03 6.09
CA VAL A 89 4.17 10.62 7.14
C VAL A 89 4.81 9.55 8.03
N ALA A 90 4.12 8.44 8.30
CA ALA A 90 4.66 7.33 9.07
C ALA A 90 5.82 6.64 8.34
N GLU A 91 5.65 6.34 7.05
CA GLU A 91 6.69 5.75 6.18
C GLU A 91 7.91 6.66 6.07
N LEU A 92 7.71 7.96 5.83
CA LEU A 92 8.81 8.93 5.78
C LEU A 92 9.58 9.00 7.11
N ARG A 93 8.89 8.88 8.24
CA ARG A 93 9.53 8.88 9.57
C ARG A 93 10.40 7.65 9.76
N GLU A 94 9.94 6.48 9.30
CA GLU A 94 10.71 5.24 9.36
C GLU A 94 11.99 5.33 8.51
N GLU A 95 11.89 5.83 7.28
CA GLU A 95 13.05 6.05 6.41
C GLU A 95 14.04 7.09 6.99
N VAL A 96 13.55 8.16 7.61
CA VAL A 96 14.42 9.13 8.29
C VAL A 96 15.18 8.49 9.46
N GLU A 97 14.54 7.61 10.22
CA GLU A 97 15.19 6.93 11.34
C GLU A 97 16.26 5.95 10.85
N LYS A 98 15.97 5.22 9.78
CA LYS A 98 16.93 4.35 9.11
C LYS A 98 18.16 5.13 8.63
N LEU A 99 17.98 6.23 7.89
CA LEU A 99 19.08 7.08 7.43
C LEU A 99 19.89 7.65 8.61
N ARG A 100 19.25 8.04 9.70
CA ARG A 100 19.94 8.52 10.91
C ARG A 100 20.84 7.44 11.52
N SER A 101 20.36 6.20 11.55
CA SER A 101 21.15 5.06 12.03
C SER A 101 22.38 4.82 11.15
N GLU A 102 22.21 4.82 9.83
CA GLU A 102 23.31 4.63 8.87
C GLU A 102 24.35 5.76 8.95
N VAL A 103 23.91 7.02 9.09
CA VAL A 103 24.81 8.17 9.29
C VAL A 103 25.57 8.07 10.61
N SER A 104 24.92 7.60 11.67
CA SER A 104 25.59 7.37 12.96
C SER A 104 26.68 6.30 12.86
N GLU A 105 26.38 5.19 12.19
CA GLU A 105 27.34 4.12 11.94
C GLU A 105 28.52 4.60 11.10
N LEU A 106 28.26 5.33 10.02
CA LEU A 106 29.31 5.89 9.16
C LEU A 106 30.21 6.86 9.93
N ARG A 107 29.62 7.73 10.77
CA ARG A 107 30.39 8.64 11.63
C ARG A 107 31.28 7.90 12.61
N GLN A 108 30.78 6.84 13.26
CA GLN A 108 31.60 6.00 14.15
C GLN A 108 32.76 5.35 13.41
N ARG A 109 32.53 4.85 12.19
CA ARG A 109 33.58 4.25 11.36
C ARG A 109 34.67 5.24 10.95
N VAL A 110 34.29 6.49 10.65
CA VAL A 110 35.28 7.55 10.33
C VAL A 110 36.14 7.85 11.55
N VAL A 111 35.55 8.00 12.73
CA VAL A 111 36.31 8.24 13.98
C VAL A 111 37.31 7.11 14.23
N THR A 112 36.89 5.85 14.12
CA THR A 112 37.78 4.69 14.31
C THR A 112 38.94 4.63 13.31
N LEU A 113 38.74 5.16 12.08
CA LEU A 113 39.78 5.23 11.06
C LEU A 113 40.75 6.39 11.27
N GLU A 114 40.28 7.51 11.82
CA GLU A 114 41.11 8.68 12.12
C GLU A 114 41.99 8.46 13.37
N GLU A 115 41.65 7.51 14.23
CA GLU A 115 42.41 7.15 15.45
C GLU A 115 43.52 6.09 15.24
N ASN A 116 43.71 5.55 14.02
CA ASN A 116 44.80 4.62 13.65
C ASN A 116 45.86 5.27 12.76
#